data_AF-A0A813A2X7-F1
#
_entry.id   AF-A0A813A2X7-F1
#
_cell.length_a   1.000
_cell.length_b   1.000
_cell.length_c   1.000
_cell.angle_alpha   90.00
_cell.angle_beta   90.00
_cell.angle_gamma   90.00
#
_symmetry.space_group_name_H-M   'P 1'
#
loop_
_entity.id
_entity.type
_entity.pdbx_description
1 polymer ?
#
loop_
_entity_poly.entity_id
_entity_poly.type
_entity_poly.pdbx_seq_one_letter_code
_entity_poly.pdbx_strand_id
1 'polypeptide(L)'
;MVQRELSEHLSYDAVQKIKKVSLDLSQKISSLHKLKQRMQKNDDDCKLLDEGRIPNGCKPLNFAYETPLLDSVPCDLMEWRVELDTNSSVRLAKKQIHSAYLKVMKQLDATIMSKQRDALREETKKSSFTRRILSCKPVNSDLFAELDLDFEGEDFGTKGMPDDVLQAKAEVIYTHTVQSAALTVQKKKELESTAAKSKDKILKQLMESAPAELLNQAIDQRIDQALSSASSSKGKGKADNRRDHRKIHPKGISRTYDASKAFVVSSVEQDADALRSCLHETTSTSKGSNNNDGGKGKGKGKHHGGKVGLDPKVANVIPNSGGYAKFRFANNIPKDKGKGKGKGKWKGKNRVSNMNSIVRLGLSMLKSGEYGAVPTDKDGGYAMVHKTSFVAALIQSMDQNTYDPDVMLHDLSAQDYVENYASLVQWIAEDARDPTLGHALLRDVRMGNRRFISRVIANVKTHKQPGNMGLRIIHSSPGLCISPAMRWISEHIRQFFSDKPHLLRDTDDLLFKLQSVVVSESAKLVRFDIRDYFMSGSHAQIADLA
;
A
#
# COMPACT_ATOMS: atom_id res chain seq x y z
N MET A 1 27.94 -0.17 -23.32
CA MET A 1 29.36 -0.36 -22.96
C MET A 1 29.73 -1.84 -22.93
N VAL A 2 29.35 -2.64 -21.92
CA VAL A 2 29.73 -4.08 -21.83
C VAL A 2 29.57 -4.82 -23.15
N GLN A 3 28.40 -4.67 -23.80
CA GLN A 3 28.14 -5.28 -25.10
C GLN A 3 29.09 -4.79 -26.19
N ARG A 4 29.41 -3.49 -26.24
CA ARG A 4 30.33 -2.89 -27.21
C ARG A 4 31.77 -3.41 -27.05
N GLU A 5 32.22 -3.58 -25.81
CA GLU A 5 33.62 -3.99 -25.53
C GLU A 5 33.86 -5.50 -25.74
N LEU A 6 32.80 -6.32 -25.60
CA LEU A 6 32.94 -7.78 -25.47
C LEU A 6 32.21 -8.59 -26.55
N SER A 7 31.26 -8.03 -27.31
CA SER A 7 30.46 -8.81 -28.27
C SER A 7 31.25 -9.42 -29.41
N GLU A 8 32.44 -8.87 -29.71
CA GLU A 8 33.29 -9.38 -30.79
C GLU A 8 34.07 -10.65 -30.41
N HIS A 9 34.22 -10.92 -29.10
CA HIS A 9 35.12 -11.97 -28.60
C HIS A 9 34.47 -12.97 -27.64
N LEU A 10 33.27 -12.68 -27.14
CA LEU A 10 32.56 -13.55 -26.21
C LEU A 10 31.19 -13.92 -26.76
N SER A 11 30.72 -15.11 -26.37
CA SER A 11 29.36 -15.54 -26.67
C SER A 11 28.33 -14.59 -26.07
N TYR A 12 27.15 -14.52 -26.71
CA TYR A 12 26.06 -13.66 -26.25
C TYR A 12 25.70 -13.92 -24.77
N ASP A 13 25.67 -15.18 -24.35
CA ASP A 13 25.34 -15.57 -22.99
C ASP A 13 26.39 -15.12 -21.97
N ALA A 14 27.68 -15.24 -22.30
CA ALA A 14 28.76 -14.72 -21.46
C ALA A 14 28.66 -13.19 -21.31
N VAL A 15 28.37 -12.48 -22.41
CA VAL A 15 28.14 -11.03 -22.39
C VAL A 15 26.94 -10.66 -21.50
N GLN A 16 25.84 -11.42 -21.52
CA GLN A 16 24.70 -11.19 -20.63
C GLN A 16 25.05 -11.44 -19.16
N LYS A 17 25.81 -12.50 -18.85
CA LYS A 17 26.29 -12.78 -17.49
C LYS A 17 27.18 -11.63 -16.98
N ILE A 18 28.13 -11.16 -17.79
CA ILE A 18 29.02 -10.02 -17.43
C ILE A 18 28.21 -8.72 -17.26
N LYS A 19 27.20 -8.49 -18.10
CA LYS A 19 26.28 -7.36 -17.96
C LYS A 19 25.51 -7.42 -16.63
N LYS A 20 25.05 -8.61 -16.21
CA LYS A 20 24.41 -8.82 -14.91
C LYS A 20 25.36 -8.51 -13.75
N VAL A 21 26.61 -8.96 -13.82
CA VAL A 21 27.65 -8.66 -12.81
C VAL A 21 27.94 -7.15 -12.73
N SER A 22 27.97 -6.46 -13.88
CA SER A 22 28.15 -5.00 -13.93
C SER A 22 26.97 -4.23 -13.34
N LEU A 23 25.73 -4.69 -13.59
CA LEU A 23 24.53 -4.11 -12.99
C LEU A 23 24.50 -4.33 -11.46
N ASP A 24 24.87 -5.52 -11.01
CA ASP A 24 25.00 -5.84 -9.58
C ASP A 24 26.03 -4.94 -8.88
N LEU A 25 27.21 -4.73 -9.49
CA LEU A 25 28.20 -3.77 -8.99
C LEU A 25 27.61 -2.36 -8.84
N SER A 26 26.89 -1.86 -9.85
CA SER A 26 26.25 -0.54 -9.80
C SER A 26 25.22 -0.44 -8.66
N GLN A 27 24.42 -1.49 -8.44
CA GLN A 27 23.45 -1.56 -7.33
C GLN A 27 24.14 -1.60 -5.96
N LYS A 28 25.24 -2.35 -5.82
CA LYS A 28 26.03 -2.40 -4.58
C LYS A 28 26.67 -1.05 -4.27
N ILE A 29 27.24 -0.34 -5.25
CA ILE A 29 27.77 1.03 -5.07
C ILE A 29 26.67 1.99 -4.62
N SER A 30 25.47 1.92 -5.22
CA SER A 30 24.32 2.74 -4.79
C SER A 30 23.92 2.45 -3.33
N SER A 31 23.94 1.18 -2.93
CA SER A 31 23.63 0.74 -1.57
C SER A 31 24.68 1.23 -0.57
N LEU A 32 25.97 1.17 -0.94
CA LEU A 32 27.09 1.68 -0.15
C LEU A 32 26.95 3.19 0.10
N HIS A 33 26.55 3.95 -0.93
CA HIS A 33 26.28 5.38 -0.79
C HIS A 33 25.09 5.67 0.15
N LYS A 34 23.99 4.92 0.01
CA LYS A 34 22.81 5.05 0.89
C LYS A 34 23.14 4.71 2.34
N LEU A 35 23.93 3.66 2.58
CA LEU A 35 24.39 3.30 3.92
C LEU A 35 25.22 4.42 4.53
N LYS A 36 26.16 5.00 3.79
CA LYS A 36 26.93 6.15 4.26
C LYS A 36 26.04 7.33 4.66
N GLN A 37 25.01 7.65 3.87
CA GLN A 37 24.05 8.71 4.22
C GLN A 37 23.24 8.39 5.49
N ARG A 38 22.85 7.11 5.69
CA ARG A 38 22.13 6.68 6.88
C ARG A 38 23.00 6.69 8.13
N MET A 39 24.26 6.25 8.02
CA MET A 39 25.23 6.33 9.12
C MET A 39 25.40 7.78 9.55
N GLN A 40 25.66 8.70 8.61
CA GLN A 40 25.78 10.14 8.92
C GLN A 40 24.53 10.67 9.63
N LYS A 41 23.34 10.31 9.14
CA LYS A 41 22.09 10.71 9.78
C LYS A 41 21.98 10.16 11.21
N ASN A 42 22.34 8.90 11.44
CA ASN A 42 22.31 8.33 12.79
C ASN A 42 23.32 9.01 13.71
N ASP A 43 24.49 9.38 13.20
CA ASP A 43 25.49 10.15 13.96
C ASP A 43 24.96 11.55 14.32
N ASP A 44 24.28 12.21 13.38
CA ASP A 44 23.64 13.52 13.61
C ASP A 44 22.46 13.41 14.59
N ASP A 45 21.65 12.34 14.48
CA ASP A 45 20.55 12.04 15.41
C ASP A 45 21.11 11.76 16.83
N CYS A 46 22.25 11.08 16.96
CA CYS A 46 22.93 10.87 18.24
C CYS A 46 23.36 12.19 18.89
N LYS A 47 23.92 13.12 18.11
CA LYS A 47 24.30 14.45 18.61
C LYS A 47 23.09 15.24 19.11
N LEU A 48 21.96 15.19 18.40
CA LEU A 48 20.71 15.83 18.85
C LEU A 48 20.20 15.22 20.16
N LEU A 49 20.32 13.90 20.31
CA LEU A 49 19.93 13.20 21.55
C LEU A 49 20.85 13.56 22.72
N ASP A 50 22.13 13.82 22.47
CA ASP A 50 23.08 14.33 23.47
C ASP A 50 22.70 15.75 23.93
N GLU A 51 22.13 16.57 23.05
CA GLU A 51 21.55 17.88 23.37
C GLU A 51 20.16 17.79 24.06
N GLY A 52 19.65 16.59 24.33
CA GLY A 52 18.32 16.36 24.93
C GLY A 52 17.15 16.65 23.97
N ARG A 53 17.42 16.73 22.66
CA ARG A 53 16.43 16.95 21.60
C ARG A 53 16.12 15.62 20.90
N ILE A 54 14.84 15.25 20.90
CA ILE A 54 14.37 14.06 20.19
C ILE A 54 14.32 14.38 18.68
N PRO A 55 15.00 13.60 17.81
CA PRO A 55 14.96 13.84 16.38
C PRO A 55 13.53 13.76 15.81
N ASN A 56 13.24 14.63 14.84
CA ASN A 56 11.92 14.70 14.23
C ASN A 56 11.51 13.38 13.57
N GLY A 57 10.29 12.92 13.87
CA GLY A 57 9.73 11.68 13.33
C GLY A 57 10.18 10.39 14.05
N CYS A 58 10.95 10.48 15.13
CA CYS A 58 11.17 9.36 16.04
C CYS A 58 9.87 8.99 16.74
N LYS A 59 9.49 7.71 16.68
CA LYS A 59 8.32 7.19 17.39
C LYS A 59 8.65 7.00 18.88
N PRO A 60 7.68 7.18 19.79
CA PRO A 60 7.87 7.02 21.24
C PRO A 60 8.37 5.63 21.68
N LEU A 61 8.11 4.60 20.87
CA LEU A 61 8.73 3.30 21.02
C LEU A 61 8.89 2.72 19.61
N ASN A 62 10.14 2.50 19.21
CA ASN A 62 10.45 1.72 18.02
C ASN A 62 11.17 0.47 18.52
N PHE A 63 10.52 -0.68 18.44
CA PHE A 63 11.14 -1.95 18.78
C PHE A 63 12.26 -2.23 17.79
N ALA A 64 13.38 -2.78 18.28
CA ALA A 64 14.56 -3.07 17.48
C ALA A 64 14.21 -3.92 16.24
N TYR A 65 14.86 -3.61 15.12
CA TYR A 65 14.80 -4.44 13.93
C TYR A 65 15.71 -5.65 14.15
N GLU A 66 15.13 -6.84 14.23
CA GLU A 66 15.93 -8.06 14.21
C GLU A 66 16.45 -8.32 12.79
N THR A 67 17.76 -8.51 12.70
CA THR A 67 18.49 -8.84 11.47
C THR A 67 19.42 -10.00 11.80
N PRO A 68 19.58 -11.02 10.93
CA PRO A 68 20.53 -12.11 11.16
C PRO A 68 21.96 -11.63 11.40
N LEU A 69 22.27 -10.40 10.99
CA LEU A 69 23.54 -9.77 11.29
C LEU A 69 23.73 -9.56 12.80
N LEU A 70 22.68 -9.26 13.58
CA LEU A 70 22.79 -9.09 15.03
C LEU A 70 23.36 -10.34 15.71
N ASP A 71 23.05 -11.54 15.21
CA ASP A 71 23.58 -12.80 15.74
C ASP A 71 25.09 -12.96 15.46
N SER A 72 25.56 -12.36 14.36
CA SER A 72 26.96 -12.41 13.91
C SER A 72 27.81 -11.22 14.38
N VAL A 73 27.15 -10.14 14.81
CA VAL A 73 27.82 -8.98 15.39
C VAL A 73 27.97 -9.29 16.86
N PRO A 74 29.19 -9.57 17.38
CA PRO A 74 29.44 -9.43 18.81
C PRO A 74 29.11 -7.99 19.17
N CYS A 75 27.89 -7.79 19.65
CA CYS A 75 27.50 -6.62 20.37
C CYS A 75 27.98 -6.91 21.78
N ASP A 76 29.16 -6.39 22.11
CA ASP A 76 29.53 -6.24 23.52
C ASP A 76 28.30 -5.64 24.20
N LEU A 77 27.80 -6.33 25.23
CA LEU A 77 26.62 -5.93 25.98
C LEU A 77 26.80 -4.45 26.32
N MET A 78 26.10 -3.57 25.59
CA MET A 78 26.15 -2.14 25.86
C MET A 78 25.40 -1.94 27.16
N GLU A 79 26.15 -1.94 28.26
CA GLU A 79 25.62 -1.48 29.53
C GLU A 79 25.42 0.03 29.40
N TRP A 80 24.16 0.46 29.43
CA TRP A 80 23.80 1.87 29.44
C TRP A 80 23.11 2.18 30.75
N ARG A 81 23.51 3.30 31.36
CA ARG A 81 22.95 3.81 32.61
C ARG A 81 22.32 5.16 32.35
N VAL A 82 21.16 5.41 32.95
CA VAL A 82 20.51 6.72 32.93
C VAL A 82 20.47 7.22 34.35
N GLU A 83 21.22 8.28 34.61
CA GLU A 83 21.13 9.01 35.87
C GLU A 83 19.92 9.93 35.79
N LEU A 84 19.05 9.84 36.80
CA LEU A 84 17.85 10.65 36.92
C LEU A 84 18.05 11.66 38.04
N ASP A 85 17.67 12.92 37.79
CA ASP A 85 17.77 13.97 38.81
C ASP A 85 16.82 13.65 39.99
N THR A 86 17.29 13.87 41.22
CA THR A 86 16.63 13.46 42.47
C THR A 86 15.26 14.13 42.74
N ASN A 87 14.84 15.07 41.88
CA ASN A 87 13.53 15.72 41.93
C ASN A 87 12.85 15.78 40.55
N SER A 88 13.23 14.89 39.63
CA SER A 88 12.65 14.85 38.29
C SER A 88 11.19 14.38 38.34
N SER A 89 10.32 15.06 37.60
CA SER A 89 8.95 14.56 37.41
C SER A 89 8.97 13.24 36.64
N VAL A 90 7.98 12.37 36.86
CA VAL A 90 7.83 11.10 36.11
C VAL A 90 7.86 11.33 34.59
N ARG A 91 7.32 12.47 34.12
CA ARG A 91 7.34 12.85 32.70
C ARG A 91 8.76 13.14 32.21
N LEU A 92 9.57 13.85 33.00
CA LEU A 92 10.95 14.17 32.67
C LEU A 92 11.83 12.91 32.68
N ALA A 93 11.67 12.07 33.71
CA ALA A 93 12.37 10.78 33.79
C ALA A 93 12.06 9.88 32.60
N LYS A 94 10.78 9.75 32.20
CA LYS A 94 10.39 9.01 30.99
C LYS A 94 11.03 9.59 29.73
N LYS A 95 11.12 10.91 29.61
CA LYS A 95 11.78 11.57 28.47
C LYS A 95 13.29 11.26 28.45
N GLN A 96 13.97 11.33 29.58
CA GLN A 96 15.41 11.02 29.71
C GLN A 96 15.69 9.56 29.36
N ILE A 97 14.93 8.62 29.94
CA ILE A 97 15.05 7.18 29.64
C ILE A 97 14.80 6.92 28.14
N HIS A 98 13.77 7.54 27.57
CA HIS A 98 13.47 7.36 26.15
C HIS A 98 14.57 7.93 25.25
N SER A 99 15.12 9.10 25.57
CA SER A 99 16.25 9.70 24.83
C SER A 99 17.48 8.80 24.87
N ALA A 100 17.82 8.28 26.06
CA ALA A 100 18.93 7.35 26.23
C ALA A 100 18.71 6.05 25.44
N TYR A 101 17.52 5.47 25.50
CA TYR A 101 17.15 4.30 24.69
C TYR A 101 17.34 4.57 23.18
N LEU A 102 16.82 5.70 22.68
CA LEU A 102 16.97 6.06 21.27
C LEU A 102 18.44 6.20 20.88
N LYS A 103 19.27 6.78 21.75
CA LYS A 103 20.71 6.94 21.51
C LYS A 103 21.39 5.58 21.35
N VAL A 104 21.14 4.66 22.28
CA VAL A 104 21.69 3.29 22.23
C VAL A 104 21.26 2.59 20.95
N MET A 105 19.97 2.69 20.58
CA MET A 105 19.47 2.10 19.33
C MET A 105 20.15 2.69 18.09
N LYS A 106 20.41 4.00 18.07
CA LYS A 106 21.08 4.68 16.95
C LYS A 106 22.55 4.29 16.84
N GLN A 107 23.24 4.14 17.96
CA GLN A 107 24.62 3.65 18.03
C GLN A 107 24.70 2.19 17.55
N LEU A 108 23.78 1.34 17.98
CA LEU A 108 23.69 -0.05 17.53
C LEU A 108 23.47 -0.12 16.01
N ASP A 109 22.50 0.65 15.49
CA ASP A 109 22.26 0.75 14.05
C ASP A 109 23.51 1.22 13.29
N ALA A 110 24.25 2.20 13.82
CA ALA A 110 25.49 2.68 13.19
C ALA A 110 26.56 1.58 13.13
N THR A 111 26.72 0.78 14.19
CA THR A 111 27.62 -0.38 14.22
C THR A 111 27.25 -1.44 13.18
N ILE A 112 25.96 -1.80 13.10
CA ILE A 112 25.44 -2.74 12.10
C ILE A 112 25.69 -2.21 10.69
N MET A 113 25.37 -0.94 10.44
CA MET A 113 25.59 -0.32 9.14
C MET A 113 27.08 -0.24 8.76
N SER A 114 27.98 -0.08 9.73
CA SER A 114 29.43 -0.13 9.49
C SER A 114 29.85 -1.51 8.99
N LYS A 115 29.43 -2.59 9.67
CA LYS A 115 29.75 -3.96 9.25
C LYS A 115 29.14 -4.30 7.87
N GLN A 116 27.89 -3.89 7.62
CA GLN A 116 27.27 -4.02 6.29
C GLN A 116 28.04 -3.28 5.20
N ARG A 117 28.53 -2.08 5.53
CA ARG A 117 29.34 -1.26 4.62
C ARG A 117 30.67 -1.95 4.33
N ASP A 118 31.32 -2.55 5.31
CA ASP A 118 32.60 -3.25 5.12
C ASP A 118 32.41 -4.51 4.25
N ALA A 119 31.36 -5.30 4.49
CA ALA A 119 31.01 -6.42 3.61
C ALA A 119 30.75 -5.97 2.15
N LEU A 120 29.98 -4.89 1.96
CA LEU A 120 29.76 -4.33 0.63
C LEU A 120 31.04 -3.76 -0.01
N ARG A 121 31.97 -3.22 0.79
CA ARG A 121 33.27 -2.76 0.29
C ARG A 121 34.10 -3.91 -0.24
N GLU A 122 34.16 -5.03 0.47
CA GLU A 122 34.84 -6.24 0.01
C GLU A 122 34.26 -6.75 -1.33
N GLU A 123 32.93 -6.79 -1.44
CA GLU A 123 32.26 -7.22 -2.68
C GLU A 123 32.40 -6.25 -3.86
N THR A 124 32.65 -4.97 -3.58
CA THR A 124 32.81 -3.93 -4.60
C THR A 124 34.27 -3.68 -4.99
N LYS A 125 35.24 -4.39 -4.39
CA LYS A 125 36.65 -4.33 -4.80
C LYS A 125 36.81 -4.72 -6.28
N LYS A 126 37.71 -4.02 -6.97
CA LYS A 126 38.10 -4.30 -8.36
C LYS A 126 38.48 -5.77 -8.55
N SER A 127 39.30 -6.32 -7.64
CA SER A 127 39.73 -7.73 -7.68
C SER A 127 38.57 -8.73 -7.58
N SER A 128 37.61 -8.48 -6.68
CA SER A 128 36.39 -9.29 -6.53
C SER A 128 35.53 -9.25 -7.80
N PHE A 129 35.39 -8.05 -8.38
CA PHE A 129 34.67 -7.87 -9.64
C PHE A 129 35.33 -8.59 -10.82
N THR A 130 36.64 -8.42 -11.00
CA THR A 130 37.41 -9.10 -12.06
C THR A 130 37.29 -10.62 -11.93
N ARG A 131 37.44 -11.17 -10.72
CA ARG A 131 37.29 -12.60 -10.44
C ARG A 131 35.90 -13.11 -10.86
N ARG A 132 34.84 -12.36 -10.56
CA ARG A 132 33.45 -12.71 -10.96
C ARG A 132 33.22 -12.63 -12.47
N ILE A 133 33.95 -11.77 -13.19
CA ILE A 133 33.90 -11.73 -14.66
C ILE A 133 34.63 -12.92 -15.25
N LEU A 134 35.81 -13.26 -14.75
CA LEU A 134 36.57 -14.42 -15.20
C LEU A 134 35.79 -15.72 -15.00
N SER A 135 35.06 -15.84 -13.88
CA SER A 135 34.17 -17.00 -13.63
C SER A 135 32.92 -17.05 -14.51
N CYS A 136 32.62 -16.00 -15.30
CA CYS A 136 31.53 -16.02 -16.27
C CYS A 136 31.95 -16.60 -17.63
N LYS A 137 33.24 -16.87 -17.83
CA LYS A 137 33.74 -17.56 -19.03
C LYS A 137 33.03 -18.92 -19.10
N PRO A 138 32.37 -19.26 -20.23
CA PRO A 138 31.75 -20.56 -20.36
C PRO A 138 32.86 -21.60 -20.26
N VAL A 139 32.83 -22.40 -19.20
CA VAL A 139 33.66 -23.60 -19.14
C VAL A 139 32.95 -24.59 -20.04
N ASN A 140 33.41 -24.70 -21.29
CA ASN A 140 32.83 -25.67 -22.21
C ASN A 140 33.09 -27.12 -21.75
N SER A 141 33.90 -27.33 -20.69
CA SER A 141 34.22 -28.66 -20.16
C SER A 141 32.97 -29.44 -19.77
N ASP A 142 31.93 -28.80 -19.22
CA ASP A 142 30.77 -29.53 -18.70
C ASP A 142 29.91 -30.14 -19.82
N LEU A 143 29.80 -29.43 -20.95
CA LEU A 143 29.06 -29.95 -22.12
C LEU A 143 29.83 -31.04 -22.86
N PHE A 144 31.17 -31.01 -22.81
CA PHE A 144 32.00 -32.04 -23.43
C PHE A 144 32.14 -33.28 -22.54
N ALA A 145 32.20 -33.09 -21.22
CA ALA A 145 32.15 -34.19 -20.25
C ALA A 145 30.83 -34.95 -20.33
N GLU A 146 29.70 -34.29 -20.58
CA GLU A 146 28.41 -34.96 -20.83
C GLU A 146 28.36 -35.75 -22.15
N LEU A 147 29.23 -35.42 -23.11
CA LEU A 147 29.31 -36.10 -24.41
C LEU A 147 30.36 -37.21 -24.45
N ASP A 148 31.10 -37.43 -23.35
CA ASP A 148 32.19 -38.43 -23.24
C ASP A 148 33.23 -38.28 -24.36
N LEU A 149 33.48 -37.05 -24.79
CA LEU A 149 34.46 -36.73 -25.82
C LEU A 149 35.76 -36.28 -25.16
N ASP A 150 36.74 -37.18 -25.11
CA ASP A 150 38.13 -36.86 -24.75
C ASP A 150 38.79 -36.13 -25.91
N PHE A 151 38.95 -34.82 -25.75
CA PHE A 151 39.66 -33.99 -26.71
C PHE A 151 41.11 -33.80 -26.27
N GLU A 152 42.02 -34.46 -26.97
CA GLU A 152 43.46 -34.27 -26.83
C GLU A 152 43.92 -33.05 -27.66
N GLY A 153 44.17 -31.91 -26.99
CA GLY A 153 44.82 -30.74 -27.61
C GLY A 153 43.99 -29.45 -27.63
N GLU A 154 44.68 -28.33 -27.90
CA GLU A 154 44.14 -26.95 -28.00
C GLU A 154 43.18 -26.74 -29.21
N ASP A 155 42.61 -27.82 -29.78
CA ASP A 155 41.91 -27.80 -31.06
C ASP A 155 40.54 -27.12 -31.02
N PHE A 156 40.00 -26.87 -29.82
CA PHE A 156 39.01 -25.81 -29.65
C PHE A 156 39.71 -24.48 -29.39
N GLY A 157 40.33 -23.98 -30.45
CA GLY A 157 40.55 -22.56 -30.68
C GLY A 157 39.21 -21.84 -30.73
N THR A 158 38.49 -21.84 -29.60
CA THR A 158 37.47 -20.85 -29.34
C THR A 158 38.15 -19.51 -29.65
N LYS A 159 37.46 -18.63 -30.37
CA LYS A 159 37.83 -17.22 -30.48
C LYS A 159 37.74 -16.52 -29.09
N GLY A 160 38.16 -17.22 -28.05
CA GLY A 160 38.18 -16.81 -26.67
C GLY A 160 39.30 -15.81 -26.50
N MET A 161 38.91 -14.68 -25.93
CA MET A 161 39.83 -13.69 -25.41
C MET A 161 40.78 -14.36 -24.39
N PRO A 162 42.12 -14.19 -24.51
CA PRO A 162 43.06 -14.61 -23.46
C PRO A 162 42.67 -13.99 -22.11
N ASP A 163 42.93 -14.70 -21.01
CA ASP A 163 42.48 -14.27 -19.69
C ASP A 163 43.05 -12.91 -19.27
N ASP A 164 44.29 -12.61 -19.68
CA ASP A 164 44.92 -11.30 -19.47
C ASP A 164 44.18 -10.16 -20.18
N VAL A 165 43.72 -10.42 -21.41
CA VAL A 165 42.95 -9.44 -22.20
C VAL A 165 41.55 -9.27 -21.61
N LEU A 166 40.93 -10.36 -21.15
CA LEU A 166 39.61 -10.31 -20.49
C LEU A 166 39.70 -9.58 -19.16
N GLN A 167 40.76 -9.82 -18.39
CA GLN A 167 41.07 -9.10 -17.17
C GLN A 167 41.21 -7.61 -17.46
N ALA A 168 42.04 -7.20 -18.42
CA ALA A 168 42.21 -5.81 -18.81
C ALA A 168 40.86 -5.15 -19.21
N LYS A 169 40.04 -5.82 -20.02
CA LYS A 169 38.69 -5.31 -20.37
C LYS A 169 37.76 -5.25 -19.16
N ALA A 170 37.82 -6.20 -18.23
CA ALA A 170 37.07 -6.17 -16.98
C ALA A 170 37.44 -4.94 -16.12
N GLU A 171 38.71 -4.56 -16.10
CA GLU A 171 39.17 -3.35 -15.39
C GLU A 171 38.60 -2.06 -15.99
N VAL A 172 38.52 -1.99 -17.32
CA VAL A 172 37.88 -0.86 -18.04
C VAL A 172 36.40 -0.79 -17.71
N ILE A 173 35.71 -1.93 -17.76
CA ILE A 173 34.28 -2.02 -17.42
C ILE A 173 34.02 -1.60 -15.97
N TYR A 174 34.87 -2.05 -15.04
CA TYR A 174 34.80 -1.65 -13.63
C TYR A 174 34.92 -0.13 -13.48
N THR A 175 35.96 0.45 -14.05
CA THR A 175 36.27 1.88 -13.95
C THR A 175 35.11 2.73 -14.47
N HIS A 176 34.57 2.40 -15.64
CA HIS A 176 33.43 3.11 -16.20
C HIS A 176 32.15 2.92 -15.37
N THR A 177 31.92 1.72 -14.82
CA THR A 177 30.75 1.46 -13.95
C THR A 177 30.82 2.32 -12.68
N VAL A 178 31.99 2.40 -12.05
CA VAL A 178 32.25 3.24 -10.89
C VAL A 178 32.11 4.72 -11.23
N GLN A 179 32.68 5.19 -12.34
CA GLN A 179 32.55 6.58 -12.80
C GLN A 179 31.08 6.95 -13.07
N SER A 180 30.32 6.09 -13.75
CA SER A 180 28.90 6.31 -14.02
C SER A 180 28.07 6.39 -12.73
N ALA A 181 28.36 5.52 -11.76
CA ALA A 181 27.74 5.57 -10.43
C ALA A 181 28.13 6.85 -9.67
N ALA A 182 29.40 7.27 -9.74
CA ALA A 182 29.89 8.50 -9.12
C ALA A 182 29.21 9.75 -9.69
N LEU A 183 29.09 9.86 -11.02
CA LEU A 183 28.36 10.94 -11.68
C LEU A 183 26.88 10.98 -11.28
N THR A 184 26.26 9.81 -11.13
CA THR A 184 24.86 9.72 -10.67
C THR A 184 24.72 10.24 -9.23
N VAL A 185 25.67 9.89 -8.35
CA VAL A 185 25.73 10.39 -6.97
C VAL A 185 25.97 11.89 -6.92
N GLN A 186 26.87 12.42 -7.76
CA GLN A 186 27.15 13.85 -7.85
C GLN A 186 25.91 14.64 -8.27
N LYS A 187 25.25 14.23 -9.36
CA LYS A 187 23.98 14.83 -9.82
C LYS A 187 22.91 14.80 -8.73
N LYS A 188 22.81 13.71 -7.98
CA LYS A 188 21.87 13.61 -6.85
C LYS A 188 22.19 14.61 -5.74
N LYS A 189 23.47 14.80 -5.39
CA LYS A 189 23.90 15.81 -4.42
C LYS A 189 23.61 17.25 -4.88
N GLU A 190 23.83 17.54 -6.15
CA GLU A 190 23.52 18.86 -6.74
C GLU A 190 22.01 19.15 -6.68
N LEU A 191 21.17 18.15 -6.98
CA LEU A 191 19.72 18.25 -6.85
C LEU A 191 19.27 18.41 -5.39
N GLU A 192 19.89 17.69 -4.45
CA GLU A 192 19.60 17.82 -3.02
C GLU A 192 20.03 19.20 -2.49
N SER A 193 21.17 19.73 -2.93
CA SER A 193 21.66 21.07 -2.55
C SER A 193 20.77 22.18 -3.11
N THR A 194 20.34 22.08 -4.37
CA THR A 194 19.40 23.06 -4.95
C THR A 194 18.04 22.99 -4.26
N ALA A 195 17.55 21.80 -3.92
CA ALA A 195 16.33 21.63 -3.14
C ALA A 195 16.46 22.20 -1.71
N ALA A 196 17.61 22.03 -1.05
CA ALA A 196 17.87 22.61 0.27
C ALA A 196 17.87 24.15 0.22
N LYS A 197 18.62 24.75 -0.72
CA LYS A 197 18.62 26.20 -0.94
C LYS A 197 17.24 26.76 -1.23
N SER A 198 16.43 26.04 -2.00
CA SER A 198 15.04 26.43 -2.26
C SER A 198 14.17 26.39 -1.00
N LYS A 199 14.36 25.40 -0.12
CA LYS A 199 13.65 25.32 1.16
C LYS A 199 14.08 26.44 2.10
N ASP A 200 15.38 26.73 2.18
CA ASP A 200 15.89 27.81 3.03
C ASP A 200 15.40 29.17 2.55
N LYS A 201 15.32 29.38 1.24
CA LYS A 201 14.72 30.60 0.66
C LYS A 201 13.24 30.73 1.05
N ILE A 202 12.47 29.63 0.99
CA ILE A 202 11.06 29.62 1.40
C ILE A 202 10.93 29.89 2.90
N LEU A 203 11.76 29.27 3.74
CA LEU A 203 11.75 29.49 5.18
C LEU A 203 12.10 30.94 5.53
N LYS A 204 13.12 31.51 4.87
CA LYS A 204 13.50 32.91 5.06
C LYS A 204 12.35 33.85 4.65
N GLN A 205 11.70 33.59 3.51
CA GLN A 205 10.52 34.34 3.09
C GLN A 205 9.35 34.21 4.09
N LEU A 206 9.11 33.02 4.64
CA LEU A 206 8.08 32.79 5.66
C LEU A 206 8.39 33.51 6.98
N MET A 207 9.67 33.67 7.34
CA MET A 207 10.07 34.38 8.55
C MET A 207 10.03 35.91 8.38
N GLU A 208 10.26 36.41 7.17
CA GLU A 208 10.29 37.85 6.86
C GLU A 208 8.90 38.41 6.52
N SER A 209 8.01 37.61 5.93
CA SER A 209 6.66 38.06 5.55
C SER A 209 5.67 38.05 6.71
N ALA A 210 4.85 39.10 6.80
CA ALA A 210 3.76 39.13 7.77
C ALA A 210 2.70 38.06 7.43
N PRO A 211 1.99 37.47 8.42
CA PRO A 211 0.98 36.44 8.18
C PRO A 211 -0.11 36.86 7.17
N ALA A 212 -0.50 38.13 7.16
CA ALA A 212 -1.47 38.68 6.21
C ALA A 212 -0.96 38.65 4.75
N GLU A 213 0.33 38.92 4.52
CA GLU A 213 0.94 38.87 3.20
C GLU A 213 1.00 37.44 2.66
N LEU A 214 1.31 36.47 3.54
CA LEU A 214 1.32 35.05 3.18
C LEU A 214 -0.08 34.56 2.79
N LEU A 215 -1.12 35.03 3.49
CA LEU A 215 -2.51 34.73 3.15
C LEU A 215 -2.89 35.31 1.79
N ASN A 216 -2.57 36.58 1.55
CA ASN A 216 -2.86 37.25 0.27
C ASN A 216 -2.12 36.55 -0.89
N GLN A 217 -0.82 36.22 -0.72
CA GLN A 217 -0.07 35.45 -1.71
C GLN A 217 -0.69 34.07 -1.98
N ALA A 218 -1.22 33.40 -0.96
CA ALA A 218 -1.88 32.10 -1.13
C ALA A 218 -3.23 32.23 -1.86
N ILE A 219 -3.98 33.33 -1.61
CA ILE A 219 -5.22 33.66 -2.33
C ILE A 219 -4.90 33.93 -3.80
N ASP A 220 -3.91 34.78 -4.08
CA ASP A 220 -3.50 35.13 -5.44
C ASP A 220 -3.02 33.90 -6.21
N GLN A 221 -2.19 33.05 -5.60
CA GLN A 221 -1.76 31.78 -6.20
C GLN A 221 -2.94 30.85 -6.54
N ARG A 222 -3.99 30.82 -5.71
CA ARG A 222 -5.20 30.03 -6.00
C ARG A 222 -6.01 30.64 -7.14
N ILE A 223 -6.13 31.97 -7.20
CA ILE A 223 -6.80 32.68 -8.28
C ILE A 223 -6.06 32.41 -9.61
N ASP A 224 -4.74 32.53 -9.63
CA ASP A 224 -3.91 32.25 -10.82
C ASP A 224 -4.01 30.78 -11.27
N GLN A 225 -4.03 29.84 -10.33
CA GLN A 225 -4.25 28.43 -10.64
C GLN A 225 -5.65 28.18 -11.22
N ALA A 226 -6.68 28.85 -10.71
CA ALA A 226 -8.03 28.78 -11.24
C ALA A 226 -8.12 29.37 -12.66
N LEU A 227 -7.47 30.52 -12.90
CA LEU A 227 -7.45 31.18 -14.21
C LEU A 227 -6.62 30.41 -15.26
N SER A 228 -5.47 29.86 -14.87
CA SER A 228 -4.62 29.04 -15.76
C SER A 228 -5.25 27.67 -16.09
N SER A 229 -5.93 27.05 -15.13
CA SER A 229 -6.68 25.82 -15.39
C SER A 229 -7.90 26.06 -16.30
N ALA A 230 -8.61 27.19 -16.13
CA ALA A 230 -9.72 27.59 -16.99
C ALA A 230 -9.29 27.88 -18.45
N SER A 231 -8.09 28.40 -18.68
CA SER A 231 -7.59 28.68 -20.04
C SER A 231 -7.04 27.44 -20.76
N SER A 232 -6.55 26.43 -20.03
CA SER A 232 -5.99 25.20 -20.61
C SER A 232 -7.04 24.18 -21.09
N SER A 233 -8.32 24.39 -20.77
CA SER A 233 -9.44 23.53 -21.17
C SER A 233 -10.06 23.88 -22.53
N LYS A 234 -9.55 24.90 -23.24
CA LYS A 234 -9.91 25.14 -24.65
C LYS A 234 -9.42 23.95 -25.49
N GLY A 235 -10.36 23.02 -25.70
CA GLY A 235 -10.14 21.76 -26.37
C GLY A 235 -9.42 21.95 -27.69
N LYS A 236 -8.40 21.11 -27.92
CA LYS A 236 -8.08 20.66 -29.27
C LYS A 236 -9.28 19.86 -29.78
N GLY A 237 -10.33 20.58 -30.15
CA GLY A 237 -11.38 20.05 -31.02
C GLY A 237 -10.68 19.64 -32.30
N LYS A 238 -10.57 18.32 -32.50
CA LYS A 238 -10.29 17.76 -33.81
C LYS A 238 -11.43 18.26 -34.69
N ALA A 239 -11.11 19.17 -35.61
CA ALA A 239 -12.06 19.65 -36.60
C ALA A 239 -12.48 18.46 -37.46
N ASP A 240 -13.63 17.86 -37.14
CA ASP A 240 -14.33 16.99 -38.06
C ASP A 240 -15.10 17.89 -39.02
N ASN A 241 -14.58 18.02 -40.23
CA ASN A 241 -15.26 18.66 -41.35
C ASN A 241 -16.45 17.79 -41.76
N ARG A 242 -17.59 17.96 -41.10
CA ARG A 242 -18.90 17.61 -41.68
C ARG A 242 -19.82 18.81 -41.57
N ARG A 243 -19.96 19.48 -42.71
CA ARG A 243 -21.09 20.37 -43.01
C ARG A 243 -22.37 19.56 -42.84
N ASP A 244 -23.24 20.00 -41.93
CA ASP A 244 -24.66 19.86 -42.15
C ASP A 244 -25.39 21.08 -41.61
N HIS A 245 -26.05 21.77 -42.52
CA HIS A 245 -26.95 22.89 -42.24
C HIS A 245 -28.21 22.34 -41.57
N ARG A 246 -28.54 22.83 -40.37
CA ARG A 246 -29.94 22.99 -39.95
C ARG A 246 -30.06 24.07 -38.87
N LYS A 247 -30.77 25.13 -39.24
CA LYS A 247 -31.24 26.22 -38.37
C LYS A 247 -32.33 25.68 -37.44
N ILE A 248 -32.23 25.91 -36.12
CA ILE A 248 -33.37 25.88 -35.20
C ILE A 248 -33.22 27.03 -34.20
N HIS A 249 -34.28 27.82 -34.05
CA HIS A 249 -34.44 28.99 -33.18
C HIS A 249 -34.47 28.63 -31.67
N PRO A 250 -34.12 29.57 -30.77
CA PRO A 250 -34.28 29.38 -29.33
C PRO A 250 -35.69 29.77 -28.86
N LYS A 251 -36.33 28.91 -28.06
CA LYS A 251 -37.42 29.30 -27.16
C LYS A 251 -36.93 29.16 -25.72
N GLY A 252 -36.93 30.28 -25.01
CA GLY A 252 -36.74 30.31 -23.56
C GLY A 252 -38.00 29.82 -22.85
N ILE A 253 -37.81 29.06 -21.77
CA ILE A 253 -38.86 28.78 -20.79
C ILE A 253 -38.22 28.93 -19.41
N SER A 254 -38.63 29.99 -18.72
CA SER A 254 -38.51 30.18 -17.29
C SER A 254 -39.56 29.29 -16.60
N ARG A 255 -39.18 28.57 -15.54
CA ARG A 255 -40.13 27.95 -14.60
C ARG A 255 -39.67 28.15 -13.16
N THR A 256 -40.46 28.93 -12.44
CA THR A 256 -40.54 29.03 -10.99
C THR A 256 -41.19 27.77 -10.42
N TYR A 257 -40.67 27.26 -9.31
CA TYR A 257 -41.26 26.15 -8.55
C TYR A 257 -42.28 26.69 -7.54
N ASP A 258 -43.46 26.10 -7.55
CA ASP A 258 -44.54 26.32 -6.59
C ASP A 258 -44.57 25.15 -5.59
N ALA A 259 -44.58 25.49 -4.31
CA ALA A 259 -44.45 24.58 -3.18
C ALA A 259 -45.78 24.47 -2.45
N SER A 260 -46.59 23.48 -2.82
CA SER A 260 -47.66 22.99 -1.95
C SER A 260 -48.22 21.67 -2.49
N LYS A 261 -47.93 20.56 -1.79
CA LYS A 261 -48.83 19.40 -1.72
C LYS A 261 -48.41 18.50 -0.56
N ALA A 262 -49.17 18.65 0.52
CA ALA A 262 -49.24 17.72 1.63
C ALA A 262 -49.83 16.38 1.14
N PHE A 263 -49.27 15.27 1.62
CA PHE A 263 -49.78 13.92 1.37
C PHE A 263 -50.30 13.33 2.67
N VAL A 264 -51.53 12.82 2.60
CA VAL A 264 -52.33 12.28 3.69
C VAL A 264 -51.97 10.81 3.91
N VAL A 265 -51.80 10.45 5.19
CA VAL A 265 -51.63 9.07 5.69
C VAL A 265 -53.00 8.39 5.76
N SER A 266 -53.12 7.17 5.24
CA SER A 266 -54.20 6.26 5.58
C SER A 266 -53.63 4.94 6.08
N SER A 267 -53.96 4.66 7.34
CA SER A 267 -53.73 3.45 8.11
C SER A 267 -54.48 2.24 7.55
N VAL A 268 -53.84 1.07 7.56
CA VAL A 268 -54.52 -0.23 7.64
C VAL A 268 -53.72 -1.10 8.61
N GLU A 269 -54.24 -1.20 9.83
CA GLU A 269 -54.00 -2.32 10.74
C GLU A 269 -54.82 -3.51 10.24
N GLN A 270 -54.26 -4.72 10.23
CA GLN A 270 -54.95 -5.93 10.72
C GLN A 270 -54.05 -7.17 10.70
N ASP A 271 -54.17 -7.91 11.81
CA ASP A 271 -54.06 -9.37 11.97
C ASP A 271 -52.69 -10.02 12.19
N ALA A 272 -52.33 -10.01 13.48
CA ALA A 272 -51.61 -11.09 14.13
C ALA A 272 -52.57 -12.28 14.44
N ASP A 273 -51.96 -13.46 14.62
CA ASP A 273 -52.52 -14.71 15.16
C ASP A 273 -53.30 -15.64 14.22
N ALA A 274 -52.57 -16.55 13.57
CA ALA A 274 -53.04 -17.93 13.36
C ALA A 274 -51.89 -18.92 13.11
N LEU A 275 -51.70 -19.86 14.05
CA LEU A 275 -51.27 -21.27 13.87
C LEU A 275 -49.82 -21.48 13.38
N ARG A 276 -48.82 -21.93 14.17
CA ARG A 276 -48.79 -22.92 15.27
C ARG A 276 -49.65 -24.18 15.00
N SER A 277 -49.20 -25.02 14.08
CA SER A 277 -49.45 -26.47 14.14
C SER A 277 -48.50 -27.23 13.20
N CYS A 278 -48.18 -28.48 13.58
CA CYS A 278 -47.47 -29.51 12.83
C CYS A 278 -45.95 -29.59 13.02
N LEU A 279 -45.57 -30.00 14.24
CA LEU A 279 -44.57 -31.04 14.44
C LEU A 279 -45.05 -32.33 13.74
N HIS A 280 -44.20 -32.92 12.89
CA HIS A 280 -44.15 -34.37 12.74
C HIS A 280 -42.73 -34.83 12.39
N GLU A 281 -42.28 -35.81 13.15
CA GLU A 281 -41.09 -36.62 12.99
C GLU A 281 -40.96 -37.18 11.56
N THR A 282 -39.74 -37.20 11.02
CA THR A 282 -39.24 -38.39 10.32
C THR A 282 -37.74 -38.52 10.54
N THR A 283 -37.39 -39.58 11.25
CA THR A 283 -36.07 -40.22 11.25
C THR A 283 -35.78 -40.77 9.86
N SER A 284 -34.63 -40.42 9.26
CA SER A 284 -33.99 -41.32 8.30
C SER A 284 -32.47 -41.13 8.25
N THR A 285 -31.81 -42.25 8.46
CA THR A 285 -30.40 -42.52 8.26
C THR A 285 -30.06 -42.60 6.77
N SER A 286 -29.01 -41.92 6.29
CA SER A 286 -28.23 -42.43 5.15
C SER A 286 -26.80 -41.90 5.10
N LYS A 287 -25.88 -42.85 5.31
CA LYS A 287 -24.59 -43.13 4.63
C LYS A 287 -23.98 -42.05 3.72
N GLY A 288 -22.69 -41.85 3.92
CA GLY A 288 -21.85 -40.90 3.19
C GLY A 288 -21.53 -41.26 1.74
N SER A 289 -20.88 -40.30 1.09
CA SER A 289 -20.09 -40.50 -0.12
C SER A 289 -18.96 -39.46 -0.14
N ASN A 290 -17.74 -39.95 -0.07
CA ASN A 290 -16.56 -39.27 -0.59
C ASN A 290 -16.79 -38.96 -2.08
N ASN A 291 -16.35 -37.80 -2.55
CA ASN A 291 -15.82 -37.67 -3.90
C ASN A 291 -14.80 -36.52 -3.93
N ASN A 292 -13.54 -36.92 -4.02
CA ASN A 292 -12.46 -36.19 -4.65
C ASN A 292 -12.86 -35.94 -6.11
N ASP A 293 -12.69 -34.72 -6.61
CA ASP A 293 -12.22 -34.58 -7.99
C ASP A 293 -11.48 -33.26 -8.24
N GLY A 294 -10.25 -33.41 -8.73
CA GLY A 294 -9.34 -32.34 -9.06
C GLY A 294 -9.49 -31.93 -10.53
N GLY A 295 -9.88 -30.68 -10.76
CA GLY A 295 -9.94 -30.08 -12.10
C GLY A 295 -8.74 -29.19 -12.39
N LYS A 296 -7.77 -29.69 -13.17
CA LYS A 296 -6.67 -28.93 -13.79
C LYS A 296 -7.19 -28.08 -14.96
N GLY A 297 -7.16 -26.75 -14.85
CA GLY A 297 -7.46 -25.82 -15.94
C GLY A 297 -6.24 -25.48 -16.79
N LYS A 298 -6.19 -25.98 -18.04
CA LYS A 298 -5.18 -25.66 -19.07
C LYS A 298 -5.47 -24.30 -19.74
N GLY A 299 -4.43 -23.48 -19.88
CA GLY A 299 -4.47 -22.21 -20.62
C GLY A 299 -4.40 -22.39 -22.14
N LYS A 300 -5.14 -21.55 -22.88
CA LYS A 300 -5.08 -21.44 -24.34
C LYS A 300 -4.34 -20.17 -24.75
N GLY A 301 -3.18 -20.34 -25.39
CA GLY A 301 -2.49 -19.29 -26.14
C GLY A 301 -3.01 -19.23 -27.58
N LYS A 302 -3.12 -18.02 -28.13
CA LYS A 302 -3.44 -17.77 -29.55
C LYS A 302 -2.17 -17.31 -30.28
N HIS A 303 -1.74 -18.08 -31.28
CA HIS A 303 -0.81 -17.69 -32.34
C HIS A 303 -1.55 -17.75 -33.68
N HIS A 304 -1.47 -16.67 -34.46
CA HIS A 304 -1.69 -16.60 -35.91
C HIS A 304 -0.59 -15.67 -36.43
N GLY A 305 0.11 -15.91 -37.53
CA GLY A 305 0.01 -16.90 -38.59
C GLY A 305 0.76 -16.29 -39.77
N GLY A 306 1.89 -16.88 -40.17
CA GLY A 306 2.69 -16.44 -41.31
C GLY A 306 2.07 -16.87 -42.64
N LYS A 307 2.24 -16.05 -43.68
CA LYS A 307 1.98 -16.45 -45.07
C LYS A 307 3.30 -16.46 -45.83
N VAL A 308 3.51 -17.60 -46.48
CA VAL A 308 4.58 -17.94 -47.42
C VAL A 308 4.08 -17.61 -48.83
N GLY A 309 4.98 -17.11 -49.68
CA GLY A 309 4.78 -16.98 -51.12
C GLY A 309 6.13 -16.99 -51.84
N LEU A 310 6.44 -18.12 -52.47
CA LEU A 310 7.42 -18.31 -53.55
C LEU A 310 6.75 -17.81 -54.86
N ASP A 311 7.40 -17.16 -55.82
CA ASP A 311 8.38 -17.74 -56.76
C ASP A 311 9.10 -16.63 -57.61
N PRO A 312 10.11 -16.98 -58.44
CA PRO A 312 11.25 -16.12 -58.79
C PRO A 312 11.28 -15.58 -60.23
N LYS A 313 12.19 -14.62 -60.51
CA LYS A 313 13.05 -14.58 -61.72
C LYS A 313 14.03 -13.38 -61.75
N VAL A 314 15.32 -13.74 -61.75
CA VAL A 314 16.44 -13.30 -62.63
C VAL A 314 16.47 -11.85 -63.15
N ALA A 315 17.52 -11.09 -62.81
CA ALA A 315 18.56 -10.59 -63.74
C ALA A 315 19.59 -9.66 -63.06
N ASN A 316 20.87 -9.92 -63.33
CA ASN A 316 22.05 -9.13 -62.98
C ASN A 316 22.07 -7.77 -63.70
N VAL A 317 22.49 -6.68 -63.03
CA VAL A 317 23.38 -5.63 -63.56
C VAL A 317 24.09 -4.89 -62.40
N ILE A 318 25.42 -4.94 -62.37
CA ILE A 318 26.35 -3.96 -61.76
C ILE A 318 26.95 -3.22 -62.97
N PRO A 319 27.07 -1.86 -63.03
CA PRO A 319 28.18 -1.19 -62.34
C PRO A 319 28.02 0.30 -61.92
N ASN A 320 28.88 0.66 -60.96
CA ASN A 320 29.61 1.92 -60.75
C ASN A 320 28.95 3.28 -61.05
N SER A 321 28.95 4.17 -60.06
CA SER A 321 29.82 5.38 -60.07
C SER A 321 29.56 6.27 -58.86
N GLY A 322 30.62 6.93 -58.39
CA GLY A 322 30.64 7.73 -57.18
C GLY A 322 29.88 9.06 -57.27
N GLY A 323 29.63 9.64 -56.11
CA GLY A 323 29.05 10.97 -55.99
C GLY A 323 29.09 11.45 -54.55
N TYR A 324 30.21 12.09 -54.19
CA TYR A 324 30.35 12.90 -52.99
C TYR A 324 29.29 14.01 -52.98
N ALA A 325 28.39 14.03 -51.99
CA ALA A 325 27.59 15.21 -51.68
C ALA A 325 27.29 15.29 -50.18
N LYS A 326 27.89 16.29 -49.55
CA LYS A 326 27.70 16.70 -48.15
C LYS A 326 26.24 17.04 -47.88
N PHE A 327 25.55 16.26 -47.06
CA PHE A 327 24.28 16.68 -46.44
C PHE A 327 24.52 17.11 -44.98
N ARG A 328 24.37 18.42 -44.75
CA ARG A 328 24.21 19.00 -43.42
C ARG A 328 22.83 18.58 -42.88
N PHE A 329 22.80 17.72 -41.87
CA PHE A 329 21.59 17.56 -41.05
C PHE A 329 21.55 18.67 -40.00
N ALA A 330 20.71 19.67 -40.27
CA ALA A 330 20.26 20.61 -39.27
C ALA A 330 19.44 19.87 -38.21
N ASN A 331 19.82 20.10 -36.95
CA ASN A 331 19.08 19.71 -35.77
C ASN A 331 17.63 20.21 -35.84
N ASN A 332 16.67 19.30 -35.85
CA ASN A 332 15.33 19.52 -35.32
C ASN A 332 14.71 18.17 -34.93
N ILE A 333 15.21 17.62 -33.82
CA ILE A 333 14.53 16.55 -33.10
C ILE A 333 13.36 17.20 -32.34
N PRO A 334 12.10 16.86 -32.63
CA PRO A 334 10.97 17.31 -31.83
C PRO A 334 11.15 16.77 -30.41
N LYS A 335 11.14 17.67 -29.42
CA LYS A 335 11.02 17.30 -28.01
C LYS A 335 9.71 16.54 -27.83
N ASP A 336 9.80 15.22 -27.85
CA ASP A 336 8.71 14.35 -27.50
C ASP A 336 8.37 14.62 -26.03
N LYS A 337 7.29 15.39 -25.82
CA LYS A 337 6.71 15.58 -24.49
C LYS A 337 6.14 14.24 -24.09
N GLY A 338 7.00 13.42 -23.48
CA GLY A 338 6.60 12.21 -22.80
C GLY A 338 5.48 12.56 -21.84
N LYS A 339 4.25 12.28 -22.27
CA LYS A 339 3.09 12.19 -21.40
C LYS A 339 3.42 11.06 -20.44
N GLY A 340 4.05 11.40 -19.33
CA GLY A 340 4.14 10.55 -18.18
C GLY A 340 2.71 10.16 -17.84
N LYS A 341 2.30 8.95 -18.27
CA LYS A 341 1.17 8.27 -17.67
C LYS A 341 1.51 8.27 -16.20
N GLY A 342 0.87 9.18 -15.45
CA GLY A 342 1.00 9.24 -14.02
C GLY A 342 0.78 7.83 -13.53
N LYS A 343 1.85 7.23 -13.01
CA LYS A 343 1.70 6.03 -12.21
C LYS A 343 0.83 6.49 -11.06
N GLY A 344 -0.47 6.30 -11.21
CA GLY A 344 -1.43 6.46 -10.13
C GLY A 344 -0.80 5.72 -8.98
N LYS A 345 -0.42 6.46 -7.93
CA LYS A 345 0.06 5.86 -6.70
C LYS A 345 -1.00 4.83 -6.35
N TRP A 346 -0.65 3.55 -6.47
CA TRP A 346 -1.45 2.45 -5.96
C TRP A 346 -1.46 2.62 -4.43
N LYS A 347 -2.28 3.56 -3.94
CA LYS A 347 -2.69 3.70 -2.55
C LYS A 347 -3.66 2.56 -2.29
N GLY A 348 -3.13 1.36 -2.13
CA GLY A 348 -3.97 0.18 -2.06
C GLY A 348 -3.17 -1.10 -2.08
N LYS A 349 -2.24 -1.22 -1.13
CA LYS A 349 -1.74 -2.47 -0.54
C LYS A 349 -0.62 -2.08 0.43
N ASN A 350 -0.99 -1.66 1.64
CA ASN A 350 -0.13 -1.89 2.81
C ASN A 350 -0.04 -3.42 2.99
N ARG A 351 0.71 -4.09 2.12
CA ARG A 351 0.97 -5.54 2.18
C ARG A 351 2.14 -5.87 3.10
N VAL A 352 2.84 -4.85 3.58
CA VAL A 352 3.82 -5.00 4.66
C VAL A 352 3.10 -4.60 5.92
N SER A 353 2.62 -5.59 6.67
CA SER A 353 2.17 -5.37 8.04
C SER A 353 3.28 -4.64 8.80
N ASN A 354 2.92 -3.68 9.66
CA ASN A 354 3.87 -3.04 10.58
C ASN A 354 4.40 -4.03 11.65
N MET A 355 3.98 -5.29 11.60
CA MET A 355 4.42 -6.34 12.52
C MET A 355 5.81 -6.85 12.13
N ASN A 356 6.68 -6.93 13.14
CA ASN A 356 8.00 -7.55 13.06
C ASN A 356 7.90 -8.95 12.40
N SER A 357 8.88 -9.32 11.57
CA SER A 357 8.96 -10.63 10.91
C SER A 357 8.85 -11.80 11.88
N ILE A 358 9.37 -11.69 13.10
CA ILE A 358 9.31 -12.75 14.11
C ILE A 358 7.92 -12.83 14.74
N VAL A 359 7.27 -11.70 15.00
CA VAL A 359 5.85 -11.72 15.40
C VAL A 359 5.02 -12.39 14.30
N ARG A 360 5.30 -12.11 13.02
CA ARG A 360 4.65 -12.81 11.90
C ARG A 360 4.95 -14.31 11.88
N LEU A 361 6.21 -14.70 12.13
CA LEU A 361 6.60 -16.11 12.21
C LEU A 361 5.89 -16.81 13.38
N GLY A 362 5.93 -16.24 14.58
CA GLY A 362 5.26 -16.78 15.77
C GLY A 362 3.74 -16.91 15.57
N LEU A 363 3.09 -15.90 15.01
CA LEU A 363 1.67 -16.01 14.65
C LEU A 363 1.41 -17.05 13.57
N SER A 364 2.34 -17.24 12.63
CA SER A 364 2.24 -18.31 11.63
C SER A 364 2.38 -19.69 12.26
N MET A 365 3.25 -19.86 13.26
CA MET A 365 3.40 -21.11 14.02
C MET A 365 2.13 -21.40 14.85
N LEU A 366 1.58 -20.39 15.52
CA LEU A 366 0.32 -20.51 16.25
C LEU A 366 -0.87 -20.78 15.30
N LYS A 367 -0.81 -20.34 14.04
CA LYS A 367 -1.90 -20.59 13.09
C LYS A 367 -2.13 -22.09 12.83
N SER A 368 -1.09 -22.92 12.84
CA SER A 368 -1.20 -24.37 12.62
C SER A 368 -1.38 -25.19 13.90
N GLY A 369 -1.03 -24.67 15.09
CA GLY A 369 -1.12 -25.41 16.35
C GLY A 369 -2.51 -25.43 17.01
N GLU A 370 -2.61 -25.97 18.22
CA GLU A 370 -3.84 -25.97 19.03
C GLU A 370 -4.14 -24.59 19.67
N TYR A 371 -3.09 -23.81 19.91
CA TYR A 371 -3.17 -22.46 20.44
C TYR A 371 -3.26 -21.43 19.33
N GLY A 372 -4.03 -20.36 19.57
CA GLY A 372 -4.09 -19.16 18.75
C GLY A 372 -3.61 -17.94 19.55
N ALA A 373 -3.25 -16.88 18.83
CA ALA A 373 -2.99 -15.58 19.41
C ALA A 373 -4.16 -14.65 19.10
N VAL A 374 -4.76 -14.10 20.15
CA VAL A 374 -5.88 -13.15 20.07
C VAL A 374 -5.43 -11.81 20.63
N PRO A 375 -5.65 -10.67 19.94
CA PRO A 375 -5.22 -9.37 20.46
C PRO A 375 -5.81 -9.08 21.84
N THR A 376 -5.04 -8.39 22.68
CA THR A 376 -5.55 -7.87 23.95
C THR A 376 -6.26 -6.53 23.73
N ASP A 377 -7.24 -6.19 24.58
CA ASP A 377 -8.07 -4.99 24.40
C ASP A 377 -7.31 -3.68 24.71
N LYS A 378 -6.55 -3.62 25.82
CA LYS A 378 -5.92 -2.38 26.31
C LYS A 378 -4.42 -2.47 26.58
N ASP A 379 -3.93 -3.67 26.85
CA ASP A 379 -2.55 -3.86 27.30
C ASP A 379 -1.56 -3.93 26.12
N GLY A 380 -2.07 -4.07 24.89
CA GLY A 380 -1.27 -4.33 23.70
C GLY A 380 -0.76 -5.78 23.64
N GLY A 381 -0.32 -6.20 22.45
CA GLY A 381 0.15 -7.57 22.23
C GLY A 381 -0.98 -8.58 22.01
N TYR A 382 -0.75 -9.83 22.42
CA TYR A 382 -1.63 -10.98 22.18
C TYR A 382 -1.76 -11.85 23.44
N ALA A 383 -2.96 -12.35 23.68
CA ALA A 383 -3.22 -13.46 24.59
C ALA A 383 -3.14 -14.78 23.82
N MET A 384 -2.45 -15.76 24.39
CA MET A 384 -2.42 -17.12 23.85
C MET A 384 -3.64 -17.87 24.39
N VAL A 385 -4.47 -18.42 23.49
CA VAL A 385 -5.72 -19.09 23.84
C VAL A 385 -5.80 -20.44 23.14
N HIS A 386 -6.40 -21.43 23.78
CA HIS A 386 -6.72 -22.68 23.10
C HIS A 386 -7.85 -22.43 22.08
N LYS A 387 -7.68 -22.87 20.83
CA LYS A 387 -8.61 -22.51 19.74
C LYS A 387 -10.04 -22.99 20.00
N THR A 388 -10.20 -24.22 20.51
CA THR A 388 -11.54 -24.77 20.78
C THR A 388 -12.24 -24.01 21.91
N SER A 389 -11.53 -23.70 23.00
CA SER A 389 -12.05 -22.92 24.12
C SER A 389 -12.39 -21.49 23.70
N PHE A 390 -11.58 -20.89 22.82
CA PHE A 390 -11.85 -19.56 22.28
C PHE A 390 -13.12 -19.55 21.42
N VAL A 391 -13.31 -20.54 20.54
CA VAL A 391 -14.55 -20.65 19.74
C VAL A 391 -15.76 -20.88 20.63
N ALA A 392 -15.67 -21.76 21.63
CA ALA A 392 -16.76 -21.97 22.58
C ALA A 392 -17.10 -20.70 23.36
N ALA A 393 -16.09 -19.97 23.84
CA ALA A 393 -16.28 -18.70 24.54
C ALA A 393 -16.85 -17.61 23.61
N LEU A 394 -16.49 -17.60 22.32
CA LEU A 394 -17.09 -16.71 21.33
C LEU A 394 -18.58 -17.01 21.14
N ILE A 395 -18.94 -18.28 20.93
CA ILE A 395 -20.34 -18.72 20.77
C ILE A 395 -21.14 -18.38 22.02
N GLN A 396 -20.59 -18.63 23.22
CA GLN A 396 -21.23 -18.28 24.47
C GLN A 396 -21.39 -16.75 24.67
N SER A 397 -20.43 -15.95 24.19
CA SER A 397 -20.49 -14.49 24.28
C SER A 397 -21.46 -13.88 23.26
N MET A 398 -21.79 -14.62 22.20
CA MET A 398 -22.86 -14.29 21.28
C MET A 398 -24.17 -14.81 21.88
N ASP A 399 -24.73 -14.07 22.83
CA ASP A 399 -26.02 -14.40 23.44
C ASP A 399 -27.10 -14.63 22.35
N GLN A 400 -27.93 -15.66 22.53
CA GLN A 400 -28.96 -16.10 21.58
C GLN A 400 -30.01 -15.02 21.33
N ASN A 401 -30.19 -14.07 22.25
CA ASN A 401 -31.12 -12.95 22.06
C ASN A 401 -30.59 -11.86 21.11
N THR A 402 -29.27 -11.80 20.91
CA THR A 402 -28.62 -10.76 20.09
C THR A 402 -28.33 -11.24 18.67
N TYR A 403 -28.10 -12.54 18.52
CA TYR A 403 -27.74 -13.18 17.27
C TYR A 403 -28.69 -14.31 16.98
N ASP A 404 -29.23 -14.34 15.77
CA ASP A 404 -30.02 -15.48 15.29
C ASP A 404 -29.06 -16.65 14.96
N PRO A 405 -29.09 -17.75 15.74
CA PRO A 405 -28.23 -18.90 15.51
C PRO A 405 -28.67 -19.74 14.29
N ASP A 406 -29.90 -19.55 13.82
CA ASP A 406 -30.59 -20.44 12.88
C ASP A 406 -30.61 -19.90 11.44
N VAL A 407 -30.13 -18.67 11.19
CA VAL A 407 -29.86 -18.19 9.81
C VAL A 407 -28.55 -18.80 9.31
N MET A 408 -28.59 -20.10 9.04
CA MET A 408 -27.61 -20.76 8.18
C MET A 408 -27.74 -20.12 6.79
N LEU A 409 -26.70 -19.42 6.34
CA LEU A 409 -26.53 -18.93 4.96
C LEU A 409 -26.53 -20.05 3.87
N HIS A 410 -26.92 -21.27 4.26
CA HIS A 410 -27.18 -22.38 3.35
C HIS A 410 -28.56 -22.28 2.68
N ASP A 411 -29.55 -21.61 3.31
CA ASP A 411 -30.94 -21.57 2.82
C ASP A 411 -31.28 -20.33 1.97
N LEU A 412 -30.51 -19.24 2.12
CA LEU A 412 -30.49 -18.12 1.19
C LEU A 412 -29.09 -18.07 0.58
N SER A 413 -29.00 -18.32 -0.72
CA SER A 413 -27.71 -18.23 -1.39
C SER A 413 -27.22 -16.79 -1.25
N ALA A 414 -25.93 -16.58 -1.02
CA ALA A 414 -25.35 -15.23 -1.03
C ALA A 414 -25.70 -14.46 -2.32
N GLN A 415 -26.06 -15.17 -3.37
CA GLN A 415 -26.59 -14.66 -4.63
C GLN A 415 -27.96 -13.97 -4.46
N ASP A 416 -28.89 -14.51 -3.66
CA ASP A 416 -30.20 -13.91 -3.43
C ASP A 416 -30.08 -12.54 -2.75
N TYR A 417 -29.17 -12.41 -1.77
CA TYR A 417 -28.87 -11.12 -1.15
C TYR A 417 -28.23 -10.13 -2.14
N VAL A 418 -27.36 -10.61 -3.03
CA VAL A 418 -26.75 -9.79 -4.08
C VAL A 418 -27.82 -9.26 -5.03
N GLU A 419 -28.74 -10.13 -5.47
CA GLU A 419 -29.81 -9.79 -6.40
C GLU A 419 -30.82 -8.83 -5.77
N ASN A 420 -31.25 -9.09 -4.53
CA ASN A 420 -32.13 -8.20 -3.79
C ASN A 420 -31.50 -6.81 -3.60
N TYR A 421 -30.23 -6.76 -3.18
CA TYR A 421 -29.52 -5.49 -3.07
C TYR A 421 -29.33 -4.80 -4.41
N ALA A 422 -29.07 -5.54 -5.50
CA ALA A 422 -28.91 -4.96 -6.82
C ALA A 422 -30.22 -4.34 -7.33
N SER A 423 -31.34 -5.01 -7.12
CA SER A 423 -32.68 -4.49 -7.41
C SER A 423 -32.97 -3.21 -6.61
N LEU A 424 -32.64 -3.18 -5.32
CA LEU A 424 -32.77 -1.98 -4.50
C LEU A 424 -31.90 -0.83 -5.01
N VAL A 425 -30.65 -1.11 -5.39
CA VAL A 425 -29.74 -0.08 -5.93
C VAL A 425 -30.23 0.45 -7.27
N GLN A 426 -30.81 -0.39 -8.11
CA GLN A 426 -31.44 0.04 -9.36
C GLN A 426 -32.58 1.00 -9.07
N TRP A 427 -33.47 0.64 -8.14
CA TRP A 427 -34.56 1.51 -7.72
C TRP A 427 -34.05 2.87 -7.19
N ILE A 428 -33.02 2.88 -6.34
CA ILE A 428 -32.38 4.13 -5.84
C ILE A 428 -31.83 4.97 -7.00
N ALA A 429 -31.17 4.35 -7.97
CA ALA A 429 -30.57 5.06 -9.10
C ALA A 429 -31.63 5.68 -10.03
N GLU A 430 -32.76 4.99 -10.21
CA GLU A 430 -33.91 5.47 -10.98
C GLU A 430 -34.60 6.65 -10.27
N ASP A 431 -34.87 6.52 -8.97
CA ASP A 431 -35.48 7.57 -8.14
C ASP A 431 -34.59 8.84 -8.10
N ALA A 432 -33.29 8.67 -7.87
CA ALA A 432 -32.32 9.76 -7.88
C ALA A 432 -32.02 10.32 -9.28
N ARG A 433 -32.49 9.64 -10.35
CA ARG A 433 -32.15 9.92 -11.75
C ARG A 433 -30.64 10.00 -12.03
N ASP A 434 -29.87 9.18 -11.31
CA ASP A 434 -28.41 9.13 -11.41
C ASP A 434 -27.94 7.66 -11.62
N PRO A 435 -27.70 7.23 -12.87
CA PRO A 435 -27.18 5.88 -13.13
C PRO A 435 -25.75 5.69 -12.62
N THR A 436 -24.99 6.77 -12.43
CA THR A 436 -23.62 6.69 -11.91
C THR A 436 -23.61 6.35 -10.42
N LEU A 437 -24.63 6.81 -9.68
CA LEU A 437 -24.88 6.41 -8.30
C LEU A 437 -25.09 4.89 -8.22
N GLY A 438 -25.95 4.32 -9.05
CA GLY A 438 -26.19 2.87 -9.07
C GLY A 438 -24.91 2.05 -9.27
N HIS A 439 -24.05 2.49 -10.20
CA HIS A 439 -22.74 1.86 -10.40
C HIS A 439 -21.79 2.02 -9.20
N ALA A 440 -21.81 3.16 -8.53
CA ALA A 440 -21.01 3.40 -7.32
C ALA A 440 -21.49 2.53 -6.14
N LEU A 441 -22.80 2.39 -5.99
CA LEU A 441 -23.44 1.60 -4.94
C LEU A 441 -23.18 0.09 -5.10
N LEU A 442 -23.12 -0.40 -6.33
CA LEU A 442 -22.80 -1.80 -6.66
C LEU A 442 -21.30 -2.15 -6.63
N ARG A 443 -20.41 -1.16 -6.45
CA ARG A 443 -18.96 -1.35 -6.61
C ARG A 443 -18.39 -2.49 -5.77
N ASP A 444 -18.80 -2.57 -4.51
CA ASP A 444 -18.23 -3.51 -3.55
C ASP A 444 -18.84 -4.92 -3.67
N VAL A 445 -20.08 -5.02 -4.20
CA VAL A 445 -20.75 -6.29 -4.56
C VAL A 445 -20.08 -6.97 -5.75
N ARG A 446 -19.65 -6.20 -6.76
CA ARG A 446 -18.90 -6.72 -7.93
C ARG A 446 -17.56 -7.38 -7.56
N MET A 447 -17.07 -7.20 -6.34
CA MET A 447 -15.88 -7.88 -5.83
C MET A 447 -16.14 -9.30 -5.32
N GLY A 448 -17.39 -9.77 -5.37
CA GLY A 448 -17.84 -11.13 -5.05
C GLY A 448 -18.28 -11.33 -3.59
N ASN A 449 -18.74 -12.55 -3.31
CA ASN A 449 -19.46 -12.91 -2.07
C ASN A 449 -18.60 -12.85 -0.79
N ARG A 450 -17.27 -12.68 -0.92
CA ARG A 450 -16.33 -12.63 0.21
C ARG A 450 -16.59 -11.50 1.21
N ARG A 451 -17.41 -10.53 0.84
CA ARG A 451 -17.79 -9.35 1.65
C ARG A 451 -19.16 -9.46 2.32
N PHE A 452 -19.93 -10.49 2.00
CA PHE A 452 -21.19 -10.82 2.70
C PHE A 452 -20.92 -11.57 3.99
N ILE A 453 -19.81 -12.32 4.03
CA ILE A 453 -19.38 -13.05 5.22
C ILE A 453 -18.39 -12.17 5.98
N SER A 454 -18.78 -11.80 7.20
CA SER A 454 -17.85 -11.22 8.16
C SER A 454 -17.35 -12.28 9.13
N ARG A 455 -16.14 -12.08 9.65
CA ARG A 455 -15.62 -12.89 10.74
C ARG A 455 -15.86 -12.14 12.04
N VAL A 456 -16.36 -12.84 13.05
CA VAL A 456 -16.40 -12.32 14.41
C VAL A 456 -14.97 -12.04 14.85
N ILE A 457 -14.69 -10.78 15.18
CA ILE A 457 -13.41 -10.35 15.73
C ILE A 457 -13.61 -10.18 17.23
N ALA A 458 -12.66 -10.64 18.05
CA ALA A 458 -12.69 -10.40 19.48
C ALA A 458 -11.31 -10.06 20.01
N ASN A 459 -11.29 -9.24 21.07
CA ASN A 459 -10.10 -8.98 21.87
C ASN A 459 -10.26 -9.62 23.26
N VAL A 460 -9.16 -10.04 23.87
CA VAL A 460 -9.16 -10.54 25.25
C VAL A 460 -9.01 -9.37 26.23
N LYS A 461 -9.90 -9.26 27.22
CA LYS A 461 -9.85 -8.23 28.27
C LYS A 461 -8.84 -8.62 29.37
N THR A 462 -7.55 -8.65 29.03
CA THR A 462 -6.45 -9.05 29.94
C THR A 462 -6.22 -8.10 31.12
N HIS A 463 -6.69 -6.86 31.04
CA HIS A 463 -6.66 -5.87 32.14
C HIS A 463 -7.66 -6.18 33.28
N LYS A 464 -8.41 -7.28 33.21
CA LYS A 464 -9.28 -7.77 34.28
C LYS A 464 -8.52 -8.78 35.15
N GLN A 465 -8.91 -8.90 36.41
CA GLN A 465 -8.29 -9.87 37.32
C GLN A 465 -8.42 -11.30 36.77
N PRO A 466 -7.46 -12.20 37.06
CA PRO A 466 -7.57 -13.61 36.71
C PRO A 466 -8.91 -14.20 37.17
N GLY A 467 -9.54 -15.03 36.32
CA GLY A 467 -10.91 -15.53 36.53
C GLY A 467 -12.02 -14.62 35.99
N ASN A 468 -11.75 -13.32 35.82
CA ASN A 468 -12.69 -12.33 35.24
C ASN A 468 -12.27 -11.87 33.83
N MET A 469 -11.33 -12.58 33.19
CA MET A 469 -10.95 -12.31 31.80
C MET A 469 -12.10 -12.74 30.89
N GLY A 470 -12.57 -11.82 30.07
CA GLY A 470 -13.64 -12.07 29.10
C GLY A 470 -13.24 -11.64 27.69
N LEU A 471 -14.04 -12.05 26.71
CA LEU A 471 -13.91 -11.58 25.35
C LEU A 471 -14.64 -10.23 25.18
N ARG A 472 -14.07 -9.36 24.36
CA ARG A 472 -14.76 -8.19 23.81
C ARG A 472 -15.05 -8.50 22.35
N ILE A 473 -16.30 -8.82 22.04
CA ILE A 473 -16.73 -8.97 20.65
C ILE A 473 -16.68 -7.59 19.98
N ILE A 474 -16.05 -7.54 18.82
CA ILE A 474 -15.94 -6.35 18.00
C ILE A 474 -16.95 -6.50 16.87
N HIS A 475 -18.08 -5.80 16.99
CA HIS A 475 -19.17 -5.80 16.02
C HIS A 475 -18.85 -4.98 14.76
N SER A 476 -17.60 -4.55 14.56
CA SER A 476 -17.19 -3.89 13.33
C SER A 476 -16.92 -4.93 12.25
N SER A 477 -17.73 -4.95 11.19
CA SER A 477 -17.39 -5.67 9.96
C SER A 477 -16.58 -4.73 9.04
N PRO A 478 -15.25 -4.87 8.92
CA PRO A 478 -14.43 -3.94 8.13
C PRO A 478 -14.63 -4.07 6.62
N GLY A 479 -15.51 -4.97 6.16
CA GLY A 479 -15.61 -5.37 4.76
C GLY A 479 -17.02 -5.57 4.24
N LEU A 480 -18.02 -4.82 4.73
CA LEU A 480 -19.40 -4.93 4.24
C LEU A 480 -19.50 -4.67 2.73
N CYS A 481 -20.17 -5.56 2.00
CA CYS A 481 -20.44 -5.42 0.56
C CYS A 481 -21.33 -4.20 0.22
N ILE A 482 -22.09 -3.71 1.20
CA ILE A 482 -22.99 -2.56 1.09
C ILE A 482 -22.37 -1.26 1.63
N SER A 483 -21.06 -1.23 1.90
CA SER A 483 -20.38 -0.03 2.41
C SER A 483 -20.65 1.25 1.59
N PRO A 484 -20.71 1.22 0.24
CA PRO A 484 -21.06 2.40 -0.54
C PRO A 484 -22.49 2.90 -0.26
N ALA A 485 -23.48 2.00 -0.15
CA ALA A 485 -24.85 2.37 0.21
C ALA A 485 -24.94 2.95 1.61
N MET A 486 -24.27 2.35 2.60
CA MET A 486 -24.28 2.89 3.96
C MET A 486 -23.68 4.30 4.04
N ARG A 487 -22.69 4.63 3.18
CA ARG A 487 -22.17 6.01 3.09
C ARG A 487 -23.19 6.97 2.48
N TRP A 488 -23.85 6.54 1.41
CA TRP A 488 -24.91 7.33 0.77
C TRP A 488 -26.06 7.57 1.75
N ILE A 489 -26.54 6.55 2.46
CA ILE A 489 -27.54 6.66 3.52
C ILE A 489 -27.06 7.62 4.61
N SER A 490 -25.82 7.46 5.09
CA SER A 490 -25.25 8.33 6.13
C SER A 490 -25.18 9.79 5.67
N GLU A 491 -24.91 10.06 4.40
CA GLU A 491 -24.90 11.41 3.84
C GLU A 491 -26.29 12.07 3.85
N HIS A 492 -27.35 11.30 3.56
CA HIS A 492 -28.74 11.78 3.62
C HIS A 492 -29.17 12.00 5.06
N ILE A 493 -28.94 11.02 5.93
CA ILE A 493 -29.27 11.08 7.35
C ILE A 493 -28.53 12.24 8.05
N ARG A 494 -27.28 12.51 7.67
CA ARG A 494 -26.49 13.61 8.26
C ARG A 494 -27.16 14.96 8.11
N GLN A 495 -27.94 15.19 7.05
CA GLN A 495 -28.65 16.46 6.86
C GLN A 495 -29.67 16.68 7.97
N PHE A 496 -30.43 15.64 8.34
CA PHE A 496 -31.44 15.66 9.40
C PHE A 496 -30.88 15.72 10.83
N PHE A 497 -29.61 15.38 11.00
CA PHE A 497 -28.94 15.45 12.30
C PHE A 497 -28.02 16.66 12.46
N SER A 498 -27.74 17.38 11.37
CA SER A 498 -26.77 18.47 11.38
C SER A 498 -27.21 19.68 12.21
N ASP A 499 -28.52 19.82 12.44
CA ASP A 499 -29.18 20.87 13.19
C ASP A 499 -29.40 20.52 14.67
N LYS A 500 -29.18 19.26 15.08
CA LYS A 500 -29.40 18.81 16.46
C LYS A 500 -28.17 19.13 17.33
N PRO A 501 -28.21 20.13 18.24
CA PRO A 501 -27.03 20.60 18.95
C PRO A 501 -26.44 19.58 19.94
N HIS A 502 -27.29 18.67 20.44
CA HIS A 502 -26.92 17.60 21.37
C HIS A 502 -26.22 16.43 20.68
N LEU A 503 -26.27 16.33 19.34
CA LEU A 503 -25.49 15.37 18.59
C LEU A 503 -24.09 15.93 18.35
N LEU A 504 -23.09 15.15 18.73
CA LEU A 504 -21.68 15.50 18.63
C LEU A 504 -21.09 14.80 17.42
N ARG A 505 -20.33 15.53 16.59
CA ARG A 505 -19.69 14.94 15.40
C ARG A 505 -18.52 14.04 15.77
N ASP A 506 -17.68 14.52 16.68
CA ASP A 506 -16.48 13.89 17.16
C ASP A 506 -16.04 14.51 18.50
N THR A 507 -14.89 14.05 19.01
CA THR A 507 -14.32 14.55 20.27
C THR A 507 -13.94 16.03 20.20
N ASP A 508 -13.53 16.54 19.02
CA ASP A 508 -13.11 17.93 18.88
C ASP A 508 -14.32 18.86 18.91
N ASP A 509 -15.45 18.48 18.28
CA ASP A 509 -16.74 19.17 18.39
C ASP A 509 -17.23 19.22 19.84
N LEU A 510 -17.09 18.11 20.58
CA LEU A 510 -17.39 18.09 22.02
C LEU A 510 -16.52 19.07 22.80
N LEU A 511 -15.19 19.04 22.62
CA LEU A 511 -14.27 19.93 23.33
C LEU A 511 -14.58 21.39 23.02
N PHE A 512 -14.85 21.71 21.75
CA PHE A 512 -15.26 23.04 21.33
C PHE A 512 -16.56 23.49 22.01
N LYS A 513 -17.59 22.63 22.03
CA LYS A 513 -18.87 22.92 22.71
C LYS A 513 -18.70 23.04 24.23
N LEU A 514 -17.84 22.25 24.85
CA LEU A 514 -17.58 22.31 26.29
C LEU A 514 -16.89 23.61 26.72
N GLN A 515 -16.15 24.30 25.83
CA GLN A 515 -15.51 25.58 26.16
C GLN A 515 -16.52 26.68 26.52
N SER A 516 -17.74 26.62 26.00
CA SER A 516 -18.80 27.60 26.30
C SER A 516 -19.69 27.18 27.47
N VAL A 517 -19.54 25.97 27.99
CA VAL A 517 -20.37 25.47 29.11
C VAL A 517 -19.79 25.96 30.43
N VAL A 518 -20.51 26.87 31.09
CA VAL A 518 -20.19 27.30 32.46
C VAL A 518 -20.71 26.24 33.43
N VAL A 519 -19.79 25.49 34.04
CA VAL A 519 -20.12 24.43 35.00
C VAL A 519 -20.24 25.03 36.40
N SER A 520 -21.42 24.95 37.01
CA SER A 520 -21.63 25.36 38.40
C SER A 520 -20.79 24.50 39.36
N GLU A 521 -20.34 25.07 40.47
CA GLU A 521 -19.66 24.32 41.56
C GLU A 521 -20.51 23.17 42.11
N SER A 522 -21.83 23.25 41.98
CA SER A 522 -22.78 22.21 42.40
C SER A 522 -23.00 21.10 41.36
N ALA A 523 -22.44 21.24 40.15
CA ALA A 523 -22.67 20.31 39.06
C ALA A 523 -21.99 18.96 39.33
N LYS A 524 -22.69 17.88 38.96
CA LYS A 524 -22.17 16.51 39.06
C LYS A 524 -21.95 15.94 37.67
N LEU A 525 -20.76 15.37 37.44
CA LEU A 525 -20.49 14.61 36.22
C LEU A 525 -21.03 13.19 36.39
N VAL A 526 -22.04 12.84 35.60
CA VAL A 526 -22.58 11.47 35.56
C VAL A 526 -22.09 10.80 34.30
N ARG A 527 -21.51 9.60 34.45
CA ARG A 527 -21.09 8.77 33.33
C ARG A 527 -22.00 7.56 33.23
N PHE A 528 -22.71 7.46 32.11
CA PHE A 528 -23.43 6.25 31.73
C PHE A 528 -22.55 5.44 30.77
N ASP A 529 -22.17 4.23 31.19
CA ASP A 529 -21.47 3.28 30.33
C ASP A 529 -22.52 2.33 29.76
N ILE A 530 -23.04 2.66 28.57
CA ILE A 530 -23.98 1.78 27.87
C ILE A 530 -23.18 0.58 27.39
N ARG A 531 -23.37 -0.57 28.06
CA ARG A 531 -22.61 -1.80 27.78
C ARG A 531 -23.02 -2.42 26.45
N ASP A 532 -24.33 -2.47 26.23
CA ASP A 532 -24.96 -3.14 25.11
C ASP A 532 -26.01 -2.19 24.51
N TYR A 533 -25.65 -1.49 23.44
CA TYR A 533 -26.58 -0.68 22.66
C TYR A 533 -27.00 -1.47 21.44
N PHE A 534 -28.20 -2.05 21.50
CA PHE A 534 -28.85 -2.63 20.34
C PHE A 534 -29.94 -1.66 19.89
N MET A 535 -29.92 -1.27 18.61
CA MET A 535 -31.07 -0.57 18.04
C MET A 535 -32.20 -1.61 17.94
N SER A 536 -33.05 -1.65 18.96
CA SER A 536 -34.27 -2.45 18.98
C SER A 536 -35.45 -1.62 18.50
N GLY A 537 -36.43 -2.29 17.88
CA GLY A 537 -37.63 -1.66 17.34
C GLY A 537 -37.63 -1.62 15.81
N SER A 538 -38.81 -1.44 15.22
CA SER A 538 -38.92 -1.24 13.77
C SER A 538 -38.33 0.11 13.36
N HIS A 539 -37.92 0.26 12.09
CA HIS A 539 -37.48 1.56 11.58
C HIS A 539 -38.54 2.66 11.78
N ALA A 540 -39.83 2.30 11.76
CA ALA A 540 -40.93 3.21 12.05
C ALA A 540 -40.90 3.67 13.52
N GLN A 541 -40.79 2.74 14.48
CA GLN A 541 -40.70 3.07 15.90
C GLN A 541 -39.49 3.97 16.24
N ILE A 542 -38.36 3.74 15.57
CA ILE A 542 -37.16 4.56 15.73
C ILE A 542 -37.38 5.96 15.12
N ALA A 543 -38.05 6.05 13.98
CA ALA A 543 -38.38 7.32 13.33
C ALA A 543 -39.40 8.14 14.13
N ASP A 544 -40.40 7.50 14.76
CA ASP A 544 -41.42 8.16 15.57
C ASP A 544 -40.86 8.75 16.89
N LEU A 545 -39.72 8.22 17.36
CA LEU A 545 -39.01 8.70 18.55
C LEU A 545 -38.05 9.88 18.28
N ALA A 546 -37.77 10.19 17.02
CA ALA A 546 -36.78 11.20 16.59
C ALA A 546 -37.45 12.51 16.14
#